data_AF-A0A031JT04-F1
#
_entry.id   AF-A0A031JT04-F1
#
_cell.length_a   1.000
_cell.length_b   1.000
_cell.length_c   1.000
_cell.angle_alpha   90.00
_cell.angle_beta   90.00
_cell.angle_gamma   90.00
#
_symmetry.space_group_name_H-M   'P 1'
#
loop_
_entity.id
_entity.type
_entity.pdbx_description
1 polymer ?
#
loop_
_entity_poly.entity_id
_entity_poly.type
_entity_poly.pdbx_seq_one_letter_code
_entity_poly.pdbx_strand_id
1 'polypeptide(L)'
;MKHITLGVIACLVAAPATAQTRSTVAAIEAAVPVNIYGQPMQGKLMPASTMVNVTPLEEISSKHIEVGQTFRFATVGDVVENGAVVIPRGSPVTGMISWKTGRAIGGKSGKFEVEFKSVTVNGREMGLTGKHRQEGRGNTVGALLGSILISGRSAVMVLGQTVPAFTAEPIPY
;
A
#
# COMPACT_ATOMS: atom_id res chain seq x y z
N MET A 1 -49.93 73.60 33.78
CA MET A 1 -50.53 73.18 32.49
C MET A 1 -49.65 72.13 31.87
N LYS A 2 -50.28 71.03 31.42
CA LYS A 2 -49.76 69.79 30.81
C LYS A 2 -49.42 68.68 31.81
N HIS A 3 -50.16 67.58 31.62
CA HIS A 3 -50.39 66.42 32.49
C HIS A 3 -49.69 65.16 31.93
N ILE A 4 -49.88 64.03 32.65
CA ILE A 4 -49.85 62.60 32.21
C ILE A 4 -48.50 61.92 32.50
N THR A 5 -48.32 61.04 33.51
CA THR A 5 -48.99 59.80 33.98
C THR A 5 -48.73 58.57 33.10
N LEU A 6 -47.93 57.61 33.62
CA LEU A 6 -47.91 56.12 33.45
C LEU A 6 -46.45 55.64 33.69
N GLY A 7 -46.11 54.61 34.46
CA GLY A 7 -46.87 53.68 35.28
C GLY A 7 -45.92 52.69 35.98
N VAL A 8 -46.33 52.27 37.19
CA VAL A 8 -46.36 50.86 37.71
C VAL A 8 -44.99 50.15 37.89
N ILE A 9 -44.45 50.04 39.12
CA ILE A 9 -44.62 48.95 40.15
C ILE A 9 -43.86 47.67 39.73
N ALA A 10 -43.08 46.91 40.51
CA ALA A 10 -43.06 46.55 41.93
C ALA A 10 -41.64 46.01 42.26
N CYS A 11 -41.07 46.33 43.41
CA CYS A 11 -41.10 45.53 44.66
C CYS A 11 -39.87 44.62 44.82
N LEU A 12 -39.01 45.09 45.72
CA LEU A 12 -37.83 44.49 46.30
C LEU A 12 -38.27 43.55 47.45
N VAL A 13 -37.89 42.26 47.43
CA VAL A 13 -38.02 41.38 48.62
C VAL A 13 -36.81 40.45 48.71
N ALA A 14 -36.36 40.30 49.96
CA ALA A 14 -35.13 39.67 50.45
C ALA A 14 -35.13 38.12 50.48
N ALA A 15 -33.91 37.59 50.71
CA ALA A 15 -33.41 36.30 51.26
C ALA A 15 -34.43 35.35 51.97
N PRO A 16 -34.16 34.04 52.24
CA PRO A 16 -32.88 33.47 52.71
C PRO A 16 -32.61 31.95 52.41
N ALA A 17 -31.63 31.40 53.15
CA ALA A 17 -31.55 30.03 53.66
C ALA A 17 -30.73 28.98 52.86
N THR A 18 -29.54 28.72 53.39
CA THR A 18 -28.81 27.46 53.32
C THR A 18 -29.63 26.32 53.91
N ALA A 19 -29.87 25.27 53.12
CA ALA A 19 -30.35 23.97 53.61
C ALA A 19 -29.43 22.86 53.08
N GLN A 20 -28.98 22.04 54.01
CA GLN A 20 -28.03 20.96 53.86
C GLN A 20 -28.80 19.64 53.87
N THR A 21 -28.55 18.73 52.93
CA THR A 21 -28.96 17.33 53.07
C THR A 21 -27.88 16.38 52.58
N ARG A 22 -27.49 15.50 53.51
CA ARG A 22 -26.60 14.35 53.37
C ARG A 22 -27.42 13.16 52.88
N SER A 23 -26.92 12.38 51.94
CA SER A 23 -27.39 11.01 51.64
C SER A 23 -26.17 10.19 51.20
N THR A 24 -25.62 9.26 51.99
CA THR A 24 -25.95 7.85 52.25
C THR A 24 -26.03 6.90 51.03
N VAL A 25 -25.11 5.92 51.06
CA VAL A 25 -25.31 4.46 50.84
C VAL A 25 -24.89 3.84 49.48
N ALA A 26 -24.08 2.77 49.62
CA ALA A 26 -23.94 1.58 48.76
C ALA A 26 -23.37 1.79 47.35
N ALA A 27 -22.72 0.83 46.69
CA ALA A 27 -22.13 -0.45 47.03
C ALA A 27 -21.21 -0.78 45.84
N ILE A 28 -20.24 -1.65 46.08
CA ILE A 28 -19.37 -2.34 45.14
C ILE A 28 -19.93 -2.52 43.71
N GLU A 29 -19.20 -2.02 42.71
CA GLU A 29 -19.18 -2.65 41.39
C GLU A 29 -17.73 -2.98 41.07
N ALA A 30 -17.39 -4.24 41.28
CA ALA A 30 -16.12 -4.81 40.89
C ALA A 30 -15.99 -4.63 39.37
N ALA A 31 -14.98 -3.87 38.94
CA ALA A 31 -14.61 -3.79 37.54
C ALA A 31 -14.25 -5.20 37.06
N VAL A 32 -15.15 -5.83 36.31
CA VAL A 32 -14.80 -6.99 35.50
C VAL A 32 -13.69 -6.54 34.55
N PRO A 33 -12.51 -7.20 34.51
CA PRO A 33 -11.58 -6.96 33.43
C PRO A 33 -12.31 -7.36 32.15
N VAL A 34 -12.72 -6.37 31.36
CA VAL A 34 -13.16 -6.60 29.99
C VAL A 34 -11.99 -7.26 29.30
N ASN A 35 -12.12 -8.55 29.04
CA ASN A 35 -11.18 -9.33 28.28
C ASN A 35 -11.14 -8.74 26.86
N ILE A 36 -10.20 -7.82 26.61
CA ILE A 36 -9.87 -7.25 25.29
C ILE A 36 -9.08 -8.28 24.46
N TYR A 37 -9.39 -9.57 24.60
CA TYR A 37 -8.95 -10.54 23.61
C TYR A 37 -9.71 -10.18 22.34
N GLY A 38 -9.03 -9.41 21.49
CA GLY A 38 -9.50 -8.98 20.19
C GLY A 38 -10.16 -10.18 19.55
N GLN A 39 -11.46 -10.04 19.30
CA GLN A 39 -12.16 -10.93 18.39
C GLN A 39 -11.26 -11.01 17.16
N PRO A 40 -10.78 -12.20 16.75
CA PRO A 40 -10.18 -12.29 15.44
C PRO A 40 -11.30 -11.82 14.52
N MET A 41 -11.13 -10.63 13.92
CA MET A 41 -11.95 -10.25 12.79
C MET A 41 -11.96 -11.50 11.93
N GLN A 42 -13.15 -12.04 11.66
CA GLN A 42 -13.31 -13.08 10.66
C GLN A 42 -13.01 -12.39 9.34
N GLY A 43 -11.71 -12.14 9.15
CA GLY A 43 -11.15 -11.25 8.16
C GLY A 43 -11.40 -11.91 6.84
N LYS A 44 -11.99 -11.14 5.92
CA LYS A 44 -12.22 -11.69 4.60
C LYS A 44 -10.84 -11.91 4.00
N LEU A 45 -10.58 -13.12 3.53
CA LEU A 45 -9.29 -13.47 2.97
C LEU A 45 -9.36 -13.29 1.47
N MET A 46 -8.41 -12.53 0.93
CA MET A 46 -8.16 -12.52 -0.51
C MET A 46 -7.43 -13.81 -0.86
N PRO A 47 -7.85 -14.56 -1.88
CA PRO A 47 -7.16 -15.78 -2.28
C PRO A 47 -5.72 -15.50 -2.72
N ALA A 48 -4.86 -16.49 -2.52
CA ALA A 48 -3.55 -16.52 -3.16
C ALA A 48 -3.71 -16.54 -4.69
N SER A 49 -2.63 -16.24 -5.42
CA SER A 49 -2.59 -16.14 -6.88
C SER A 49 -3.41 -14.99 -7.46
N THR A 50 -3.67 -13.95 -6.68
CA THR A 50 -4.29 -12.71 -7.19
C THR A 50 -3.24 -11.90 -7.96
N MET A 51 -3.59 -11.43 -9.15
CA MET A 51 -2.69 -10.63 -9.99
C MET A 51 -2.53 -9.21 -9.42
N VAL A 52 -1.29 -8.77 -9.29
CA VAL A 52 -0.89 -7.45 -8.80
C VAL A 52 0.02 -6.80 -9.83
N ASN A 53 -0.38 -5.64 -10.33
CA ASN A 53 0.43 -4.90 -11.29
C ASN A 53 1.44 -4.01 -10.56
N VAL A 54 2.73 -4.22 -10.83
CA VAL A 54 3.82 -3.50 -10.18
C VAL A 54 4.67 -2.73 -11.20
N THR A 55 5.31 -1.66 -10.74
CA THR A 55 6.23 -0.85 -11.52
C THR A 55 7.50 -0.58 -10.74
N PRO A 56 8.68 -0.55 -11.38
CA PRO A 56 9.92 -0.26 -10.67
C PRO A 56 9.97 1.22 -10.29
N LEU A 57 10.58 1.50 -9.13
CA LEU A 57 10.80 2.86 -8.65
C LEU A 57 12.08 3.49 -9.22
N GLU A 58 12.92 2.68 -9.85
CA GLU A 58 14.19 3.08 -10.45
C GLU A 58 14.41 2.35 -11.79
N GLU A 59 15.26 2.88 -12.65
CA GLU A 59 15.59 2.21 -13.90
C GLU A 59 16.51 1.00 -13.63
N ILE A 60 16.10 -0.18 -14.10
CA ILE A 60 16.87 -1.41 -13.93
C ILE A 60 17.48 -1.80 -15.27
N SER A 61 18.81 -1.73 -15.37
CA SER A 61 19.55 -2.03 -16.60
C SER A 61 20.45 -3.25 -16.43
N SER A 62 20.37 -4.19 -17.38
CA SER A 62 21.18 -5.43 -17.39
C SER A 62 22.69 -5.19 -17.38
N LYS A 63 23.13 -3.97 -17.68
CA LYS A 63 24.54 -3.56 -17.67
C LYS A 63 25.07 -3.28 -16.25
N HIS A 64 24.20 -2.82 -15.35
CA HIS A 64 24.58 -2.29 -14.03
C HIS A 64 24.10 -3.16 -12.86
N ILE A 65 23.28 -4.17 -13.12
CA ILE A 65 22.73 -5.04 -12.07
C ILE A 65 23.54 -6.32 -11.86
N GLU A 66 23.42 -6.89 -10.67
CA GLU A 66 23.97 -8.20 -10.30
C GLU A 66 22.90 -9.17 -9.81
N VAL A 67 23.17 -10.48 -9.91
CA VAL A 67 22.25 -11.51 -9.41
C VAL A 67 22.24 -11.44 -7.88
N GLY A 68 21.05 -11.51 -7.28
CA GLY A 68 20.84 -11.31 -5.84
C GLY A 68 20.64 -9.85 -5.44
N GLN A 69 20.84 -8.88 -6.34
CA GLN A 69 20.54 -7.48 -6.06
C GLN A 69 19.04 -7.28 -5.87
N THR A 70 18.68 -6.48 -4.87
CA THR A 70 17.29 -6.17 -4.52
C THR A 70 16.92 -4.79 -5.05
N PHE A 71 15.71 -4.67 -5.59
CA PHE A 71 15.14 -3.46 -6.15
C PHE A 71 13.76 -3.20 -5.55
N ARG A 72 13.38 -1.92 -5.48
CA ARG A 72 12.07 -1.50 -4.98
C ARG A 72 11.11 -1.24 -6.13
N PHE A 73 9.90 -1.73 -5.94
CA PHE A 73 8.78 -1.58 -6.85
C PHE A 73 7.60 -0.98 -6.08
N ALA A 74 6.59 -0.53 -6.81
CA ALA A 74 5.33 -0.08 -6.26
C ALA A 74 4.16 -0.62 -7.07
N THR A 75 3.04 -0.89 -6.40
CA THR A 75 1.80 -1.31 -7.06
C THR A 75 1.20 -0.16 -7.88
N VAL A 76 0.78 -0.41 -9.12
CA VAL A 76 0.29 0.61 -10.07
C VAL A 76 -1.22 0.88 -9.93
N GLY A 77 -1.98 -0.07 -9.41
CA GLY A 77 -3.44 0.03 -9.25
C GLY A 77 -3.93 -0.63 -7.97
N ASP A 78 -5.14 -0.26 -7.57
CA ASP A 78 -5.79 -0.86 -6.41
C ASP A 78 -6.27 -2.28 -6.76
N VAL A 79 -5.88 -3.25 -5.94
CA VAL A 79 -6.41 -4.62 -6.03
C VAL A 79 -7.60 -4.70 -5.09
N VAL A 80 -8.79 -4.80 -5.70
CA VAL A 80 -10.07 -4.85 -5.00
C VAL A 80 -10.55 -6.29 -4.94
N GLU A 81 -10.89 -6.75 -3.76
CA GLU A 81 -11.51 -8.06 -3.55
C GLU A 81 -12.82 -7.86 -2.79
N ASN A 82 -13.91 -8.44 -3.28
CA ASN A 82 -15.25 -8.28 -2.70
C ASN A 82 -15.67 -6.82 -2.38
N GLY A 83 -15.21 -5.85 -3.17
CA GLY A 83 -15.53 -4.42 -2.99
C GLY A 83 -14.66 -3.68 -1.96
N ALA A 84 -13.68 -4.33 -1.34
CA ALA A 84 -12.69 -3.69 -0.47
C ALA A 84 -11.32 -3.64 -1.15
N VAL A 85 -10.58 -2.54 -0.96
CA VAL A 85 -9.20 -2.40 -1.45
C VAL A 85 -8.27 -3.19 -0.54
N VAL A 86 -7.75 -4.31 -1.03
CA VAL A 86 -6.84 -5.19 -0.28
C VAL A 86 -5.42 -4.69 -0.40
N ILE A 87 -4.95 -4.44 -1.63
CA ILE A 87 -3.63 -3.91 -1.91
C ILE A 87 -3.82 -2.52 -2.54
N PRO A 88 -3.52 -1.44 -1.81
CA PRO A 88 -3.62 -0.11 -2.37
C PRO A 88 -2.51 0.14 -3.40
N ARG A 89 -2.81 1.00 -4.36
CA ARG A 89 -1.82 1.57 -5.26
C ARG A 89 -0.70 2.25 -4.45
N GLY A 90 0.53 2.08 -4.90
CA GLY A 90 1.70 2.63 -4.24
C GLY A 90 2.24 1.78 -3.10
N SER A 91 1.61 0.64 -2.77
CA SER A 91 2.17 -0.34 -1.85
C SER A 91 3.59 -0.72 -2.28
N PRO A 92 4.59 -0.62 -1.38
CA PRO A 92 5.97 -0.94 -1.73
C PRO A 92 6.13 -2.45 -1.89
N VAL A 93 6.86 -2.83 -2.92
CA VAL A 93 7.13 -4.21 -3.31
C VAL A 93 8.63 -4.41 -3.39
N THR A 94 9.09 -5.55 -2.88
CA THR A 94 10.50 -5.95 -2.92
C THR A 94 10.70 -7.02 -3.98
N GLY A 95 11.60 -6.76 -4.93
CA GLY A 95 11.99 -7.72 -5.96
C GLY A 95 13.49 -7.96 -5.96
N MET A 96 13.92 -9.14 -6.38
CA MET A 96 15.32 -9.54 -6.45
C MET A 96 15.66 -10.02 -7.85
N ILE A 97 16.86 -9.71 -8.34
CA ILE A 97 17.35 -10.26 -9.61
C ILE A 97 17.70 -11.74 -9.40
N SER A 98 16.87 -12.64 -9.92
CA SER A 98 17.10 -14.09 -9.85
C SER A 98 18.13 -14.56 -10.87
N TRP A 99 18.19 -13.89 -12.02
CA TRP A 99 19.07 -14.29 -13.11
C TRP A 99 19.41 -13.12 -14.04
N LYS A 100 20.60 -13.14 -14.61
CA LYS A 100 20.98 -12.22 -15.70
C LYS A 100 21.82 -12.92 -16.75
N THR A 101 21.66 -12.52 -18.00
CA THR A 101 22.67 -12.72 -19.04
C THR A 101 23.79 -11.70 -18.82
N GLY A 102 25.03 -12.08 -19.14
CA GLY A 102 26.17 -11.18 -19.09
C GLY A 102 26.02 -9.92 -19.95
N ARG A 103 27.09 -9.12 -20.02
CA ARG A 103 27.13 -7.87 -20.79
C ARG A 103 26.72 -8.16 -22.25
N ALA A 104 25.88 -7.29 -22.82
CA ALA A 104 25.47 -7.33 -24.22
C ALA A 104 26.67 -7.02 -25.13
N ILE A 105 27.54 -8.00 -25.34
CA ILE A 105 28.78 -7.88 -26.13
C ILE A 105 28.66 -8.86 -27.30
N GLY A 106 29.01 -8.40 -28.50
CA GLY A 106 29.06 -9.24 -29.71
C GLY A 106 27.69 -9.61 -30.29
N GLY A 107 26.72 -8.70 -30.29
CA GLY A 107 25.42 -8.92 -30.94
C GLY A 107 24.36 -9.62 -30.07
N LYS A 108 24.72 -10.13 -28.88
CA LYS A 108 23.77 -10.77 -27.95
C LYS A 108 23.02 -9.72 -27.12
N SER A 109 21.69 -9.76 -27.11
CA SER A 109 20.90 -8.90 -26.24
C SER A 109 21.10 -9.27 -24.78
N GLY A 110 21.19 -8.26 -23.93
CA GLY A 110 21.12 -8.44 -22.48
C GLY A 110 19.73 -8.95 -22.10
N LYS A 111 19.68 -9.79 -21.07
CA LYS A 111 18.44 -10.31 -20.48
C LYS A 111 18.60 -10.36 -18.97
N PHE A 112 17.53 -10.14 -18.24
CA PHE A 112 17.51 -10.41 -16.81
C PHE A 112 16.13 -10.86 -16.38
N GLU A 113 16.07 -11.46 -15.20
CA GLU A 113 14.86 -11.91 -14.56
C GLU A 113 14.78 -11.30 -13.16
N VAL A 114 13.60 -10.76 -12.86
CA VAL A 114 13.24 -10.25 -11.54
C VAL A 114 12.27 -11.23 -10.92
N GLU A 115 12.56 -11.68 -9.71
CA GLU A 115 11.67 -12.46 -8.87
C GLU A 115 11.08 -11.56 -7.79
N PHE A 116 9.76 -11.48 -7.71
CA PHE A 116 9.07 -10.70 -6.70
C PHE A 116 8.99 -11.50 -5.40
N LYS A 117 9.38 -10.87 -4.28
CA LYS A 117 9.47 -11.54 -2.97
C LYS A 117 8.31 -11.19 -2.07
N SER A 118 8.00 -9.90 -1.94
CA SER A 118 7.02 -9.45 -0.97
C SER A 118 6.41 -8.10 -1.31
N VAL A 119 5.23 -7.84 -0.75
CA VAL A 119 4.52 -6.56 -0.77
C VAL A 119 4.20 -6.14 0.64
N THR A 120 4.40 -4.86 0.96
CA THR A 120 3.95 -4.30 2.23
C THR A 120 2.56 -3.69 2.07
N VAL A 121 1.62 -4.18 2.88
CA VAL A 121 0.21 -3.76 2.90
C VAL A 121 -0.17 -3.51 4.34
N ASN A 122 -0.69 -2.31 4.65
CA ASN A 122 -1.13 -1.94 6.01
C ASN A 122 -0.08 -2.21 7.11
N GLY A 123 1.21 -2.03 6.79
CA GLY A 123 2.33 -2.29 7.72
C GLY A 123 2.71 -3.76 7.90
N ARG A 124 2.10 -4.68 7.16
CA ARG A 124 2.43 -6.11 7.15
C ARG A 124 3.07 -6.49 5.82
N GLU A 125 4.10 -7.33 5.89
CA GLU A 125 4.75 -7.89 4.71
C GLU A 125 4.05 -9.19 4.32
N MET A 126 3.61 -9.29 3.07
CA MET A 126 2.95 -10.47 2.51
C MET A 126 3.78 -11.02 1.36
N GLY A 127 3.85 -12.35 1.26
CA GLY A 127 4.60 -13.02 0.19
C GLY A 127 4.02 -12.74 -1.19
N LEU A 128 4.89 -12.39 -2.14
CA LEU A 128 4.58 -12.39 -3.56
C LEU A 128 5.28 -13.55 -4.24
N THR A 129 4.72 -13.96 -5.37
CA THR A 129 5.29 -14.92 -6.30
C THR A 129 5.19 -14.36 -7.71
N GLY A 130 6.03 -14.87 -8.59
CA GLY A 130 6.11 -14.43 -9.97
C GLY A 130 7.50 -13.98 -10.35
N LYS A 131 7.82 -14.27 -11.60
CA LYS A 131 9.10 -13.95 -12.22
C LYS A 131 8.82 -13.19 -13.49
N HIS A 132 9.55 -12.09 -13.69
CA HIS A 132 9.45 -11.31 -14.90
C HIS A 132 10.80 -11.28 -15.61
N ARG A 133 10.79 -11.77 -16.86
CA ARG A 133 11.95 -11.76 -17.72
C ARG A 133 11.92 -10.54 -18.63
N GLN A 134 12.93 -9.69 -18.49
CA GLN A 134 13.14 -8.54 -19.36
C GLN A 134 14.23 -8.84 -20.39
N GLU A 135 13.92 -8.61 -21.66
CA GLU A 135 14.87 -8.73 -22.76
C GLU A 135 15.17 -7.37 -23.38
N GLY A 136 16.42 -7.19 -23.82
CA GLY A 136 16.83 -6.01 -24.58
C GLY A 136 16.15 -6.00 -25.93
N ARG A 137 15.28 -5.02 -26.17
CA ARG A 137 14.65 -4.82 -27.48
C ARG A 137 15.74 -4.46 -28.51
N GLY A 138 16.09 -5.42 -29.36
CA GLY A 138 16.85 -5.18 -30.58
C GLY A 138 15.98 -4.39 -31.55
N ASN A 139 16.57 -3.41 -32.26
CA ASN A 139 15.83 -2.68 -33.28
C ASN A 139 15.65 -3.58 -34.50
N THR A 140 14.54 -4.34 -34.56
CA THR A 140 14.18 -5.18 -35.72
C THR A 140 14.15 -4.36 -37.01
N VAL A 141 13.85 -3.05 -36.91
CA VAL A 141 13.86 -2.11 -38.04
C VAL A 141 15.26 -1.95 -38.65
N GLY A 142 16.33 -1.94 -37.85
CA GLY A 142 17.71 -1.88 -38.37
C GLY A 142 18.14 -3.19 -39.04
N ALA A 143 17.71 -4.33 -38.51
CA ALA A 143 17.99 -5.64 -39.09
C ALA A 143 17.26 -5.86 -40.43
N LEU A 144 16.03 -5.35 -40.57
CA LEU A 144 15.24 -5.42 -41.80
C LEU A 144 15.79 -4.55 -42.93
N LEU A 145 16.45 -3.43 -42.62
CA LEU A 145 17.04 -2.53 -43.61
C LEU A 145 18.48 -2.90 -44.03
N GLY A 146 18.90 -4.15 -43.78
CA GLY A 146 20.20 -4.66 -44.24
C GLY A 146 21.42 -4.01 -43.56
N SER A 147 21.24 -3.35 -42.42
CA SER A 147 22.37 -2.82 -41.68
C SER A 147 23.15 -3.97 -41.04
N ILE A 148 24.39 -4.17 -41.49
CA ILE A 148 25.33 -5.25 -41.11
C ILE A 148 25.74 -5.19 -39.61
N LEU A 149 25.23 -4.22 -38.85
CA LEU A 149 25.57 -4.02 -37.44
C LEU A 149 24.37 -4.33 -36.53
N ILE A 150 24.06 -5.62 -36.38
CA ILE A 150 23.11 -6.09 -35.36
C ILE A 150 23.84 -6.07 -34.00
N SER A 151 23.90 -4.92 -33.36
CA SER A 151 24.40 -4.82 -31.98
C SER A 151 23.29 -5.18 -31.00
N GLY A 152 23.53 -6.17 -30.13
CA GLY A 152 22.61 -6.54 -29.06
C GLY A 152 22.46 -5.39 -28.07
N ARG A 153 21.21 -5.04 -27.72
CA ARG A 153 20.92 -3.97 -26.76
C ARG A 153 20.84 -4.54 -25.34
N SER A 154 21.19 -3.73 -24.35
CA SER A 154 20.94 -4.06 -22.95
C SER A 154 19.43 -4.17 -22.68
N ALA A 155 19.05 -5.08 -21.79
CA ALA A 155 17.70 -5.10 -21.23
C ALA A 155 17.58 -3.94 -20.24
N VAL A 156 16.54 -3.12 -20.39
CA VAL A 156 16.25 -2.00 -19.50
C VAL A 156 14.78 -2.08 -19.15
N MET A 157 14.48 -1.98 -17.86
CA MET A 157 13.14 -1.83 -17.32
C MET A 157 12.99 -0.39 -16.83
N VAL A 158 12.08 0.35 -17.44
CA VAL A 158 11.88 1.78 -17.19
C VAL A 158 10.82 2.01 -16.12
N LEU A 159 10.90 3.16 -15.43
CA LEU A 159 9.85 3.58 -14.52
C LEU A 159 8.53 3.70 -15.28
N GLY A 160 7.43 3.27 -14.65
CA GLY A 160 6.10 3.24 -15.27
C GLY A 160 5.85 2.01 -16.14
N GLN A 161 6.87 1.19 -16.46
CA GLN A 161 6.62 -0.13 -17.02
C GLN A 161 5.84 -0.95 -16.00
N THR A 162 4.70 -1.50 -16.43
CA THR A 162 3.85 -2.33 -15.58
C THR A 162 4.14 -3.80 -15.83
N VAL A 163 4.30 -4.55 -14.75
CA VAL A 163 4.58 -5.98 -14.78
C VAL A 163 3.64 -6.70 -13.81
N PRO A 164 3.07 -7.86 -14.21
CA PRO A 164 2.26 -8.64 -13.30
C PRO A 164 3.13 -9.42 -12.31
N ALA A 165 2.73 -9.38 -11.04
CA ALA A 165 3.14 -10.27 -9.97
C ALA A 165 1.89 -10.96 -9.40
N PHE A 166 2.06 -11.99 -8.59
CA PHE A 166 0.97 -12.74 -7.98
C PHE A 166 1.14 -12.82 -6.47
N THR A 167 0.05 -12.86 -5.72
CA THR A 167 0.13 -13.12 -4.27
C THR A 167 0.49 -14.59 -4.02
N ALA A 168 1.44 -14.85 -3.12
CA ALA A 168 1.81 -16.22 -2.76
C ALA A 168 0.88 -16.80 -1.69
N GLU A 169 0.36 -15.93 -0.81
CA GLU A 169 -0.42 -16.32 0.37
C GLU A 169 -1.75 -15.55 0.41
N PRO A 170 -2.77 -16.10 1.09
CA PRO A 170 -4.01 -15.38 1.35
C PRO A 170 -3.75 -14.13 2.19
N ILE A 171 -4.30 -12.99 1.75
CA ILE A 171 -4.12 -11.72 2.46
C ILE A 171 -5.39 -11.38 3.24
N PRO A 172 -5.31 -11.19 4.57
CA PRO A 172 -6.43 -10.69 5.36
C PRO A 172 -6.63 -9.20 5.13
N TYR A 173 -7.87 -8.78 4.90
CA TYR A 173 -8.29 -7.38 4.77
C TYR A 173 -9.58 -7.08 5.53
#